data_AF-A0A6A4Z182-F1
#
_entry.id   AF-A0A6A4Z182-F1
#
_cell.length_a   1.000
_cell.length_b   1.000
_cell.length_c   1.000
_cell.angle_alpha   90.00
_cell.angle_beta   90.00
_cell.angle_gamma   90.00
#
_symmetry.space_group_name_H-M   'P 1'
#
loop_
_entity.id
_entity.type
_entity.pdbx_description
1 polymer ?
#
loop_
_entity_poly.entity_id
_entity_poly.type
_entity_poly.pdbx_seq_one_letter_code
_entity_poly.pdbx_strand_id
1 'polypeptide(L)'
;MRRRMSMTTKDEVYLVLDGLIGTTHDRILYTYMYQQGWEPLYSILAEIHKYTTLPTRTERQTHAEYMVETFLVHPDAVVVAHLHLTDDECFQSVVQAVVDAVADKTCTLDMWSSLDGRLKRALDWSGFFKSDMFGDLCNAIRERHPMTLHDVLGDCNATRIRYLELYLREFHHPGGVSNLLFWVDVQTTFLPLVTTQPASSSSSFSMARFEEIQVTVRRLFNAYLADNPSGGTATAVPDDTKKDVLARILLYQGEPFSPPRYATLFKAAQDHVWRWLASKIMPNFQNSMLYIQWMVEVERVLADPHLHRAYESVASPSSPHQPLKGTLVLPLPYASNRLPSSSKPHPHPPFRPTFA
;
A
#
# COMPACT_ATOMS: atom_id res chain seq x y z
N MET A 1 -26.56 -19.86 -22.07
CA MET A 1 -25.29 -20.27 -21.44
C MET A 1 -24.27 -19.15 -21.57
N ARG A 2 -24.15 -18.27 -20.56
CA ARG A 2 -23.10 -17.24 -20.49
C ARG A 2 -22.06 -17.70 -19.47
N ARG A 3 -20.81 -17.87 -19.93
CA ARG A 3 -19.65 -18.14 -19.09
C ARG A 3 -19.53 -17.05 -18.02
N ARG A 4 -19.67 -17.42 -16.74
CA ARG A 4 -19.13 -16.63 -15.62
C ARG A 4 -17.62 -16.62 -15.79
N MET A 5 -17.05 -15.49 -16.21
CA MET A 5 -15.64 -15.23 -15.95
C MET A 5 -15.52 -14.90 -14.46
N SER A 6 -15.13 -15.92 -13.70
CA SER A 6 -14.60 -15.79 -12.36
C SER A 6 -13.26 -15.06 -12.47
N MET A 7 -13.27 -13.74 -12.31
CA MET A 7 -12.06 -12.99 -11.97
C MET A 7 -11.83 -13.17 -10.47
N THR A 8 -10.97 -14.12 -10.14
CA THR A 8 -10.34 -14.21 -8.81
C THR A 8 -9.57 -12.91 -8.56
N THR A 9 -10.06 -12.07 -7.66
CA THR A 9 -9.47 -10.79 -7.23
C THR A 9 -8.13 -11.03 -6.54
N LYS A 10 -7.02 -10.74 -7.24
CA LYS A 10 -5.65 -10.76 -6.69
C LYS A 10 -5.22 -9.43 -6.05
N ASP A 11 -6.09 -8.41 -6.08
CA ASP A 11 -5.77 -7.03 -5.73
C ASP A 11 -6.64 -6.51 -4.56
N GLU A 12 -6.95 -7.36 -3.58
CA GLU A 12 -7.63 -6.90 -2.36
C GLU A 12 -6.58 -6.39 -1.36
N VAL A 13 -6.80 -5.16 -0.91
CA VAL A 13 -5.84 -4.30 -0.20
C VAL A 13 -6.47 -4.02 1.16
N TYR A 14 -5.80 -4.45 2.24
CA TYR A 14 -6.36 -4.49 3.60
C TYR A 14 -5.64 -3.56 4.60
N LEU A 15 -6.41 -2.88 5.44
CA LEU A 15 -5.86 -2.05 6.51
C LEU A 15 -5.43 -2.90 7.72
N VAL A 16 -4.13 -3.03 7.95
CA VAL A 16 -3.56 -3.82 9.06
C VAL A 16 -3.27 -2.94 10.28
N LEU A 17 -4.32 -2.60 11.03
CA LEU A 17 -4.19 -1.77 12.24
C LEU A 17 -3.44 -2.46 13.39
N ASP A 18 -3.42 -3.79 13.38
CA ASP A 18 -2.76 -4.63 14.38
C ASP A 18 -1.25 -4.37 14.51
N GLY A 19 -0.61 -3.89 13.44
CA GLY A 19 0.80 -3.50 13.44
C GLY A 19 1.06 -2.17 14.16
N LEU A 20 0.00 -1.45 14.55
CA LEU A 20 0.09 -0.19 15.30
C LEU A 20 -0.07 -0.39 16.82
N ILE A 21 -0.46 -1.58 17.28
CA ILE A 21 -0.59 -1.88 18.71
C ILE A 21 0.81 -1.84 19.35
N GLY A 22 0.95 -1.07 20.43
CA GLY A 22 2.25 -0.82 21.08
C GLY A 22 3.16 0.14 20.30
N THR A 23 2.71 0.68 19.17
CA THR A 23 3.38 1.79 18.49
C THR A 23 2.88 3.12 19.03
N THR A 24 3.45 4.21 18.57
CA THR A 24 3.06 5.56 18.96
C THR A 24 1.66 6.01 18.46
N HIS A 25 0.95 5.20 17.68
CA HIS A 25 -0.45 5.40 17.29
C HIS A 25 -1.43 4.60 18.19
N ASP A 26 -0.89 3.88 19.17
CA ASP A 26 -1.62 2.98 20.03
C ASP A 26 -2.66 3.66 20.91
N ARG A 27 -2.49 4.93 21.29
CA ARG A 27 -3.36 5.61 22.25
C ARG A 27 -4.84 5.56 21.85
N ILE A 28 -5.15 5.74 20.57
CA ILE A 28 -6.55 5.71 20.09
C ILE A 28 -7.07 4.27 20.11
N LEU A 29 -6.24 3.30 19.70
CA LEU A 29 -6.58 1.88 19.75
C LEU A 29 -6.78 1.40 21.19
N TYR A 30 -5.87 1.74 22.11
CA TYR A 30 -5.97 1.48 23.54
C TYR A 30 -7.24 2.08 24.12
N THR A 31 -7.52 3.36 23.83
CA THR A 31 -8.72 4.03 24.34
C THR A 31 -9.98 3.31 23.88
N TYR A 32 -10.04 2.87 22.62
CA TYR A 32 -11.18 2.12 22.11
C TYR A 32 -11.29 0.75 22.79
N MET A 33 -10.19 -0.01 22.85
CA MET A 33 -10.17 -1.32 23.49
C MET A 33 -10.55 -1.24 24.97
N TYR A 34 -10.09 -0.21 25.68
CA TYR A 34 -10.48 0.06 27.07
C TYR A 34 -11.99 0.30 27.20
N GLN A 35 -12.59 1.11 26.33
CA GLN A 35 -14.04 1.34 26.32
C GLN A 35 -14.86 0.08 26.03
N GLN A 36 -14.31 -0.87 25.26
CA GLN A 36 -14.93 -2.17 25.01
C GLN A 36 -14.66 -3.21 26.11
N GLY A 37 -13.87 -2.87 27.13
CA GLY A 37 -13.46 -3.80 28.19
C GLY A 37 -12.39 -4.81 27.75
N TRP A 38 -11.66 -4.53 26.66
CA TRP A 38 -10.62 -5.39 26.08
C TRP A 38 -9.20 -5.02 26.54
N GLU A 39 -9.06 -4.26 27.62
CA GLU A 39 -7.76 -3.87 28.16
C GLU A 39 -6.83 -5.08 28.44
N PRO A 40 -7.29 -6.20 29.02
CA PRO A 40 -6.42 -7.37 29.22
C PRO A 40 -5.87 -7.94 27.89
N LEU A 41 -6.68 -7.93 26.82
CA LEU A 41 -6.25 -8.36 25.49
C LEU A 41 -5.20 -7.40 24.92
N TYR A 42 -5.42 -6.10 25.04
CA TYR A 42 -4.46 -5.08 24.60
C TYR A 42 -3.11 -5.27 25.29
N SER A 43 -3.11 -5.46 26.61
CA SER A 43 -1.89 -5.65 27.40
C SER A 43 -1.09 -6.86 26.93
N ILE A 44 -1.75 -7.99 26.66
CA ILE A 44 -1.07 -9.17 26.11
C ILE A 44 -0.47 -8.87 24.74
N LEU A 45 -1.24 -8.25 23.83
CA LEU A 45 -0.79 -7.93 22.47
C LEU A 45 0.40 -6.95 22.49
N ALA A 46 0.37 -5.93 23.34
CA ALA A 46 1.46 -4.98 23.51
C ALA A 46 2.73 -5.65 24.06
N GLU A 47 2.59 -6.57 25.02
CA GLU A 47 3.72 -7.31 25.56
C GLU A 47 4.29 -8.34 24.58
N ILE A 48 3.45 -8.99 23.75
CA ILE A 48 3.92 -9.81 22.63
C ILE A 48 4.68 -8.94 21.63
N HIS A 49 4.18 -7.75 21.28
CA HIS A 49 4.90 -6.84 20.40
C HIS A 49 6.27 -6.47 20.97
N LYS A 50 6.33 -6.08 22.25
CA LYS A 50 7.59 -5.80 22.95
C LYS A 50 8.56 -6.99 22.88
N TYR A 51 8.09 -8.21 23.14
CA TYR A 51 8.89 -9.43 23.03
C TYR A 51 9.60 -9.56 21.67
N THR A 52 8.89 -9.28 20.56
CA THR A 52 9.46 -9.38 19.20
C THR A 52 10.58 -8.37 18.93
N THR A 53 10.58 -7.25 19.65
CA THR A 53 11.59 -6.19 19.49
C THR A 53 12.83 -6.38 20.37
N LEU A 54 12.80 -7.30 21.33
CA LEU A 54 13.92 -7.50 22.26
C LEU A 54 15.15 -8.13 21.55
N PRO A 55 16.36 -7.57 21.73
CA PRO A 55 17.54 -7.94 20.97
C PRO A 55 18.14 -9.29 21.37
N THR A 56 18.16 -9.62 22.66
CA THR A 56 18.89 -10.78 23.18
C THR A 56 17.97 -11.94 23.54
N ARG A 57 18.49 -13.18 23.46
CA ARG A 57 17.75 -14.38 23.89
C ARG A 57 17.43 -14.33 25.39
N THR A 58 18.34 -13.77 26.20
CA THR A 58 18.16 -13.66 27.65
C THR A 58 17.03 -12.69 28.00
N GLU A 59 17.02 -11.49 27.40
CA GLU A 59 15.93 -10.53 27.60
C GLU A 59 14.59 -11.09 27.14
N ARG A 60 14.57 -11.75 25.97
CA ARG A 60 13.37 -12.45 25.49
C ARG A 60 12.90 -13.50 26.50
N GLN A 61 13.79 -14.35 27.01
CA GLN A 61 13.42 -15.37 27.98
C GLN A 61 12.82 -14.76 29.26
N THR A 62 13.46 -13.75 29.85
CA THR A 62 12.94 -13.06 31.04
C THR A 62 11.57 -12.42 30.77
N HIS A 63 11.39 -11.84 29.59
CA HIS A 63 10.12 -11.24 29.19
C HIS A 63 9.02 -12.29 28.97
N ALA A 64 9.36 -13.42 28.37
CA ALA A 64 8.45 -14.55 28.21
C ALA A 64 8.00 -15.13 29.56
N GLU A 65 8.91 -15.27 30.52
CA GLU A 65 8.59 -15.71 31.89
C GLU A 65 7.59 -14.75 32.55
N TYR A 66 7.85 -13.44 32.47
CA TYR A 66 6.93 -12.40 32.95
C TYR A 66 5.54 -12.51 32.30
N MET A 67 5.48 -12.67 30.98
CA MET A 67 4.21 -12.76 30.26
C MET A 67 3.42 -14.02 30.63
N VAL A 68 4.10 -15.14 30.81
CA VAL A 68 3.47 -16.40 31.24
C VAL A 68 2.86 -16.23 32.63
N GLU A 69 3.65 -15.74 33.59
CA GLU A 69 3.21 -15.53 34.97
C GLU A 69 2.05 -14.55 35.07
N THR A 70 2.11 -13.45 34.32
CA THR A 70 1.14 -12.35 34.41
C THR A 70 -0.17 -12.64 33.68
N PHE A 71 -0.11 -13.30 32.52
CA PHE A 71 -1.26 -13.37 31.60
C PHE A 71 -1.72 -14.78 31.24
N LEU A 72 -0.87 -15.80 31.35
CA LEU A 72 -1.15 -17.14 30.79
C LEU A 72 -1.40 -18.21 31.85
N VAL A 73 -0.79 -18.10 33.04
CA VAL A 73 -1.04 -19.04 34.15
C VAL A 73 -2.45 -18.86 34.73
N HIS A 74 -2.89 -17.61 34.83
CA HIS A 74 -4.23 -17.23 35.31
C HIS A 74 -4.85 -16.21 34.35
N PRO A 75 -5.30 -16.65 33.16
CA PRO A 75 -5.78 -15.72 32.14
C PRO A 75 -7.06 -15.01 32.60
N ASP A 76 -7.13 -13.72 32.30
CA ASP A 76 -8.32 -12.90 32.58
C ASP A 76 -9.56 -13.48 31.86
N ALA A 77 -10.72 -13.40 32.51
CA ALA A 77 -11.97 -13.92 31.97
C ALA A 77 -12.32 -13.30 30.60
N VAL A 78 -11.95 -12.03 30.36
CA VAL A 78 -12.12 -11.35 29.07
C VAL A 78 -11.29 -12.01 27.97
N VAL A 79 -10.04 -12.38 28.29
CA VAL A 79 -9.13 -13.06 27.36
C VAL A 79 -9.71 -14.41 26.98
N VAL A 80 -10.14 -15.18 27.99
CA VAL A 80 -10.77 -16.50 27.79
C VAL A 80 -12.06 -16.39 26.96
N ALA A 81 -12.90 -15.38 27.23
CA ALA A 81 -14.18 -15.20 26.55
C ALA A 81 -14.06 -14.78 25.07
N HIS A 82 -13.03 -13.99 24.72
CA HIS A 82 -12.86 -13.52 23.35
C HIS A 82 -12.18 -14.54 22.44
N LEU A 83 -11.38 -15.45 22.99
CA LEU A 83 -10.78 -16.55 22.25
C LEU A 83 -11.84 -17.61 21.89
N HIS A 84 -12.66 -17.30 20.89
CA HIS A 84 -13.64 -18.19 20.28
C HIS A 84 -12.90 -19.29 19.53
N LEU A 85 -12.49 -20.33 20.25
CA LEU A 85 -11.85 -21.47 19.65
C LEU A 85 -12.90 -22.34 18.97
N THR A 86 -12.53 -22.89 17.82
CA THR A 86 -13.31 -23.93 17.15
C THR A 86 -13.44 -25.16 18.05
N ASP A 87 -14.53 -25.92 17.91
CA ASP A 87 -14.86 -27.09 18.73
C ASP A 87 -13.72 -28.14 18.86
N ASP A 88 -12.73 -28.13 17.95
CA ASP A 88 -11.58 -29.05 17.90
C ASP A 88 -10.28 -28.54 18.58
N GLU A 89 -10.18 -27.28 19.02
CA GLU A 89 -8.96 -26.76 19.68
C GLU A 89 -9.29 -26.12 21.04
N CYS A 90 -8.70 -26.61 22.14
CA CYS A 90 -8.90 -26.01 23.47
C CYS A 90 -7.85 -24.90 23.73
N PHE A 91 -8.26 -23.76 24.28
CA PHE A 91 -7.37 -22.63 24.62
C PHE A 91 -6.20 -23.10 25.46
N GLN A 92 -6.52 -23.98 26.40
CA GLN A 92 -5.57 -24.58 27.31
C GLN A 92 -4.48 -25.34 26.56
N SER A 93 -4.73 -25.99 25.41
CA SER A 93 -3.65 -26.72 24.72
C SER A 93 -2.64 -25.79 24.06
N VAL A 94 -3.09 -24.67 23.46
CA VAL A 94 -2.20 -23.68 22.83
C VAL A 94 -1.45 -22.87 23.88
N VAL A 95 -2.15 -22.43 24.93
CA VAL A 95 -1.53 -21.69 26.03
C VAL A 95 -0.55 -22.58 26.79
N GLN A 96 -0.93 -23.83 27.10
CA GLN A 96 -0.05 -24.77 27.77
C GLN A 96 1.21 -25.05 26.95
N ALA A 97 1.09 -25.19 25.63
CA ALA A 97 2.27 -25.35 24.77
C ALA A 97 3.23 -24.15 24.86
N VAL A 98 2.71 -22.92 24.98
CA VAL A 98 3.54 -21.72 25.22
C VAL A 98 4.15 -21.75 26.61
N VAL A 99 3.37 -22.04 27.64
CA VAL A 99 3.84 -22.14 29.04
C VAL A 99 4.96 -23.17 29.18
N ASP A 100 4.77 -24.37 28.63
CA ASP A 100 5.75 -25.47 28.67
C ASP A 100 7.04 -25.08 27.93
N ALA A 101 6.91 -24.49 26.74
CA ALA A 101 8.08 -24.06 25.96
C ALA A 101 8.87 -22.94 26.64
N VAL A 102 8.21 -22.05 27.39
CA VAL A 102 8.88 -21.02 28.20
C VAL A 102 9.60 -21.64 29.39
N ALA A 103 8.97 -22.59 30.10
CA ALA A 103 9.59 -23.33 31.19
C ALA A 103 10.84 -24.11 30.74
N ASP A 104 10.78 -24.71 29.55
CA ASP A 104 11.87 -25.49 28.96
C ASP A 104 12.91 -24.62 28.22
N LYS A 105 12.72 -23.30 28.14
CA LYS A 105 13.58 -22.34 27.41
C LYS A 105 13.72 -22.65 25.91
N THR A 106 12.68 -23.25 25.34
CA THR A 106 12.56 -23.64 23.92
C THR A 106 11.59 -22.75 23.14
N CYS A 107 10.94 -21.78 23.79
CA CYS A 107 9.96 -20.89 23.18
C CYS A 107 10.53 -20.11 21.97
N THR A 108 9.77 -20.08 20.88
CA THR A 108 10.16 -19.40 19.63
C THR A 108 9.28 -18.19 19.32
N LEU A 109 9.74 -17.31 18.43
CA LEU A 109 8.94 -16.18 17.94
C LEU A 109 7.65 -16.64 17.24
N ASP A 110 7.68 -17.79 16.57
CA ASP A 110 6.51 -18.34 15.86
C ASP A 110 5.39 -18.72 16.84
N MET A 111 5.73 -19.19 18.04
CA MET A 111 4.73 -19.53 19.08
C MET A 111 4.00 -18.28 19.57
N TRP A 112 4.74 -17.20 19.84
CA TRP A 112 4.15 -15.91 20.20
C TRP A 112 3.37 -15.27 19.05
N SER A 113 3.86 -15.36 17.81
CA SER A 113 3.14 -14.90 16.63
C SER A 113 1.84 -15.67 16.40
N SER A 114 1.82 -16.98 16.70
CA SER A 114 0.61 -17.80 16.64
C SER A 114 -0.42 -17.35 17.68
N LEU A 115 0.02 -17.09 18.92
CA LEU A 115 -0.83 -16.58 19.98
C LEU A 115 -1.39 -15.18 19.65
N ASP A 116 -0.53 -14.25 19.22
CA ASP A 116 -0.90 -12.91 18.74
C ASP A 116 -1.96 -12.97 17.64
N GLY A 117 -1.74 -13.79 16.60
CA GLY A 117 -2.69 -13.96 15.50
C GLY A 117 -4.02 -14.60 15.91
N ARG A 118 -4.06 -15.40 16.99
CA ARG A 118 -5.30 -15.94 17.56
C ARG A 118 -6.06 -14.87 18.34
N LEU A 119 -5.37 -14.12 19.19
CA LEU A 119 -5.93 -13.03 19.99
C LEU A 119 -6.49 -11.91 19.10
N LYS A 120 -5.81 -11.55 18.02
CA LYS A 120 -6.28 -10.54 17.06
C LYS A 120 -7.52 -10.97 16.29
N ARG A 121 -7.61 -12.23 15.88
CA ARG A 121 -8.80 -12.79 15.20
C ARG A 121 -10.05 -12.83 16.07
N ALA A 122 -9.86 -12.85 17.39
CA ALA A 122 -10.92 -12.82 18.37
C ALA A 122 -11.55 -11.42 18.56
N LEU A 123 -10.88 -10.35 18.09
CA LEU A 123 -11.37 -8.98 18.22
C LEU A 123 -12.32 -8.62 17.08
N ASP A 124 -13.51 -8.13 17.42
CA ASP A 124 -14.45 -7.56 16.45
C ASP A 124 -14.25 -6.05 16.29
N TRP A 125 -13.47 -5.67 15.28
CA TRP A 125 -13.22 -4.27 14.94
C TRP A 125 -14.37 -3.56 14.21
N SER A 126 -15.48 -4.26 13.91
CA SER A 126 -16.58 -3.68 13.12
C SER A 126 -17.21 -2.44 13.76
N GLY A 127 -17.26 -2.40 15.09
CA GLY A 127 -17.70 -1.23 15.86
C GLY A 127 -16.73 -0.04 15.73
N PHE A 128 -15.43 -0.32 15.77
CA PHE A 128 -14.38 0.71 15.68
C PHE A 128 -14.45 1.46 14.36
N PHE A 129 -14.57 0.73 13.24
CA PHE A 129 -14.63 1.32 11.90
C PHE A 129 -15.88 2.21 11.68
N LYS A 130 -16.92 2.06 12.49
CA LYS A 130 -18.13 2.89 12.45
C LYS A 130 -18.08 4.05 13.46
N SER A 131 -17.06 4.10 14.31
CA SER A 131 -16.90 5.10 15.36
C SER A 131 -16.11 6.31 14.86
N ASP A 132 -16.33 7.46 15.51
CA ASP A 132 -15.55 8.68 15.25
C ASP A 132 -14.05 8.49 15.56
N MET A 133 -13.72 7.58 16.49
CA MET A 133 -12.34 7.26 16.86
C MET A 133 -11.53 6.68 15.70
N PHE A 134 -12.17 6.02 14.73
CA PHE A 134 -11.48 5.58 13.52
C PHE A 134 -11.10 6.76 12.62
N GLY A 135 -11.98 7.76 12.51
CA GLY A 135 -11.68 9.02 11.83
C GLY A 135 -10.50 9.74 12.49
N ASP A 136 -10.49 9.80 13.82
CA ASP A 136 -9.40 10.38 14.60
C ASP A 136 -8.08 9.63 14.38
N LEU A 137 -8.12 8.30 14.34
CA LEU A 137 -6.93 7.48 14.04
C LEU A 137 -6.39 7.79 12.64
N CYS A 138 -7.26 7.86 11.63
CA CYS A 138 -6.83 8.22 10.28
C CYS A 138 -6.20 9.62 10.22
N ASN A 139 -6.76 10.59 10.95
CA ASN A 139 -6.20 11.93 11.03
C ASN A 139 -4.83 11.94 11.72
N ALA A 140 -4.70 11.24 12.85
CA ALA A 140 -3.42 11.09 13.56
C ALA A 140 -2.33 10.47 12.66
N ILE A 141 -2.67 9.44 11.87
CA ILE A 141 -1.76 8.82 10.91
C ILE A 141 -1.33 9.82 9.82
N ARG A 142 -2.26 10.64 9.30
CA ARG A 142 -1.94 11.66 8.28
C ARG A 142 -1.02 12.75 8.81
N GLU A 143 -1.29 13.23 10.02
CA GLU A 143 -0.58 14.38 10.61
C GLU A 143 0.86 14.06 10.99
N ARG A 144 1.13 12.83 11.43
CA ARG A 144 2.45 12.44 11.92
C ARG A 144 3.52 12.46 10.83
N HIS A 145 3.18 11.94 9.66
CA HIS A 145 4.09 11.85 8.52
C HIS A 145 3.34 12.20 7.23
N PRO A 146 3.21 13.50 6.91
CA PRO A 146 2.64 13.92 5.64
C PRO A 146 3.62 13.56 4.52
N MET A 147 3.39 12.42 3.89
CA MET A 147 4.21 11.96 2.78
C MET A 147 3.96 12.84 1.56
N THR A 148 5.05 13.19 0.89
CA THR A 148 5.05 13.94 -0.37
C THR A 148 4.99 12.99 -1.56
N LEU A 149 4.71 13.54 -2.75
CA LEU A 149 4.80 12.75 -3.99
C LEU A 149 6.21 12.17 -4.20
N HIS A 150 7.24 12.85 -3.71
CA HIS A 150 8.62 12.36 -3.77
C HIS A 150 8.83 11.12 -2.90
N ASP A 151 8.16 11.01 -1.75
CA ASP A 151 8.27 9.82 -0.89
C ASP A 151 7.58 8.60 -1.52
N VAL A 152 6.56 8.84 -2.36
CA VAL A 152 5.86 7.78 -3.10
C VAL A 152 6.67 7.31 -4.32
N LEU A 153 7.27 8.24 -5.06
CA LEU A 153 7.83 7.97 -6.40
C LEU A 153 9.36 8.03 -6.49
N GLY A 154 10.03 8.66 -5.53
CA GLY A 154 11.44 9.06 -5.65
C GLY A 154 12.41 7.88 -5.84
N ASP A 155 12.14 6.74 -5.22
CA ASP A 155 12.92 5.51 -5.36
C ASP A 155 12.29 4.49 -6.31
N CYS A 156 11.17 4.83 -6.95
CA CYS A 156 10.39 3.94 -7.79
C CYS A 156 10.05 2.58 -7.12
N ASN A 157 9.85 2.57 -5.80
CA ASN A 157 9.49 1.34 -5.09
C ASN A 157 8.11 0.83 -5.51
N ALA A 158 8.07 -0.37 -6.08
CA ALA A 158 6.84 -0.98 -6.62
C ALA A 158 5.72 -1.12 -5.58
N THR A 159 6.06 -1.42 -4.32
CA THR A 159 5.08 -1.55 -3.23
C THR A 159 4.43 -0.22 -2.90
N ARG A 160 5.20 0.87 -2.86
CA ARG A 160 4.67 2.23 -2.60
C ARG A 160 3.83 2.73 -3.78
N ILE A 161 4.32 2.53 -5.00
CA ILE A 161 3.62 2.91 -6.23
C ILE A 161 2.28 2.18 -6.36
N ARG A 162 2.18 0.91 -5.93
CA ARG A 162 0.95 0.11 -6.00
C ARG A 162 -0.27 0.83 -5.44
N TYR A 163 -0.14 1.52 -4.31
CA TYR A 163 -1.25 2.22 -3.67
C TYR A 163 -1.76 3.40 -4.50
N LEU A 164 -0.84 4.18 -5.05
CA LEU A 164 -1.17 5.28 -5.95
C LEU A 164 -1.77 4.75 -7.25
N GLU A 165 -1.26 3.63 -7.77
CA GLU A 165 -1.81 2.99 -8.96
C GLU A 165 -3.25 2.49 -8.75
N LEU A 166 -3.52 1.83 -7.63
CA LEU A 166 -4.88 1.40 -7.26
C LEU A 166 -5.83 2.58 -7.17
N TYR A 167 -5.40 3.67 -6.55
CA TYR A 167 -6.17 4.91 -6.48
C TYR A 167 -6.50 5.45 -7.88
N LEU A 168 -5.51 5.46 -8.78
CA LEU A 168 -5.70 5.91 -10.16
C LEU A 168 -6.60 4.98 -10.97
N ARG A 169 -6.54 3.66 -10.73
CA ARG A 169 -7.44 2.69 -11.36
C ARG A 169 -8.89 2.89 -10.91
N GLU A 170 -9.10 3.24 -9.65
CA GLU A 170 -10.44 3.44 -9.10
C GLU A 170 -11.07 4.76 -9.58
N PHE A 171 -10.31 5.87 -9.54
CA PHE A 171 -10.88 7.20 -9.73
C PHE A 171 -10.51 7.89 -11.05
N HIS A 172 -9.49 7.40 -11.77
CA HIS A 172 -8.90 8.09 -12.94
C HIS A 172 -8.60 7.16 -14.13
N HIS A 173 -9.20 5.97 -14.17
CA HIS A 173 -8.97 4.99 -15.23
C HIS A 173 -9.63 5.40 -16.57
N PRO A 174 -9.03 5.07 -17.73
CA PRO A 174 -7.72 4.43 -17.92
C PRO A 174 -6.53 5.40 -17.95
N GLY A 175 -6.75 6.65 -18.36
CA GLY A 175 -5.69 7.60 -18.68
C GLY A 175 -4.82 8.04 -17.49
N GLY A 176 -5.31 7.92 -16.26
CA GLY A 176 -4.55 8.24 -15.05
C GLY A 176 -3.44 7.24 -14.75
N VAL A 177 -3.72 5.95 -14.95
CA VAL A 177 -2.74 4.87 -14.73
C VAL A 177 -1.59 4.98 -15.73
N SER A 178 -1.90 5.27 -17.00
CA SER A 178 -0.91 5.49 -18.04
C SER A 178 0.01 6.68 -17.78
N ASN A 179 -0.49 7.74 -17.12
CA ASN A 179 0.37 8.84 -16.68
C ASN A 179 1.44 8.34 -15.70
N LEU A 180 1.03 7.58 -14.69
CA LEU A 180 1.92 7.04 -13.66
C LEU A 180 2.95 6.06 -14.26
N LEU A 181 2.49 5.09 -15.07
CA LEU A 181 3.36 4.11 -15.71
C LEU A 181 4.37 4.77 -16.66
N PHE A 182 3.95 5.78 -17.43
CA PHE A 182 4.87 6.56 -18.25
C PHE A 182 5.99 7.19 -17.42
N TRP A 183 5.64 7.82 -16.28
CA TRP A 183 6.64 8.44 -15.42
C TRP A 183 7.62 7.40 -14.85
N VAL A 184 7.11 6.27 -14.35
CA VAL A 184 7.89 5.18 -13.75
C VAL A 184 8.81 4.52 -14.78
N ASP A 185 8.29 4.15 -15.96
CA ASP A 185 9.08 3.46 -16.99
C ASP A 185 10.23 4.34 -17.52
N VAL A 186 10.04 5.66 -17.58
CA VAL A 186 11.12 6.57 -17.93
C VAL A 186 12.22 6.54 -16.86
N GLN A 187 11.87 6.53 -15.56
CA GLN A 187 12.84 6.48 -14.46
C GLN A 187 13.54 5.13 -14.33
N THR A 188 12.83 4.01 -14.50
CA THR A 188 13.35 2.67 -14.22
C THR A 188 13.94 1.99 -15.45
N THR A 189 13.46 2.31 -16.65
CA THR A 189 13.91 1.67 -17.88
C THR A 189 14.74 2.59 -18.75
N PHE A 190 14.29 3.82 -19.02
CA PHE A 190 14.98 4.68 -19.97
C PHE A 190 16.21 5.39 -19.39
N LEU A 191 16.06 6.10 -18.27
CA LEU A 191 17.16 6.89 -17.71
C LEU A 191 18.39 6.04 -17.35
N PRO A 192 18.27 4.85 -16.73
CA PRO A 192 19.41 4.00 -16.45
C PRO A 192 20.15 3.57 -17.72
N LEU A 193 19.43 3.25 -18.80
CA LEU A 193 20.02 2.93 -20.10
C LEU A 193 20.79 4.10 -20.71
N VAL A 194 20.44 5.34 -20.37
CA VAL A 194 21.14 6.55 -20.85
C VAL A 194 22.32 6.94 -19.95
N THR A 195 22.19 6.78 -18.62
CA THR A 195 23.13 7.33 -17.64
C THR A 195 24.20 6.36 -17.14
N THR A 196 23.95 5.05 -17.13
CA THR A 196 24.92 4.07 -16.60
C THR A 196 26.13 3.95 -17.52
N GLN A 197 27.24 4.65 -17.25
CA GLN A 197 28.51 4.34 -17.91
C GLN A 197 29.11 3.07 -17.26
N PRO A 198 29.61 2.09 -18.04
CA PRO A 198 30.30 0.94 -17.45
C PRO A 198 31.51 1.46 -16.66
N ALA A 199 31.59 1.10 -15.36
CA ALA A 199 32.66 1.53 -14.47
C ALA A 199 34.05 0.97 -14.84
N SER A 200 34.12 0.05 -15.81
CA SER A 200 35.34 -0.67 -16.17
C SER A 200 35.45 -0.85 -17.67
N SER A 201 35.79 0.22 -18.39
CA SER A 201 36.64 0.24 -19.59
C SER A 201 36.39 1.51 -20.38
N SER A 202 37.49 2.12 -20.83
CA SER A 202 37.60 3.08 -21.94
C SER A 202 36.29 3.47 -22.65
N SER A 203 35.95 4.76 -22.52
CA SER A 203 34.89 5.53 -23.17
C SER A 203 34.65 5.21 -24.66
N SER A 204 34.01 4.09 -24.94
CA SER A 204 33.56 3.75 -26.29
C SER A 204 32.05 3.57 -26.26
N PHE A 205 31.39 4.44 -27.00
CA PHE A 205 30.00 4.32 -27.38
C PHE A 205 29.73 2.91 -27.94
N SER A 206 28.77 2.18 -27.35
CA SER A 206 28.33 0.88 -27.84
C SER A 206 27.13 1.06 -28.77
N MET A 207 27.26 0.63 -30.03
CA MET A 207 26.18 0.69 -31.02
C MET A 207 24.95 -0.11 -30.55
N ALA A 208 25.16 -1.27 -29.91
CA ALA A 208 24.08 -2.10 -29.37
C ALA A 208 23.26 -1.36 -28.30
N ARG A 209 23.93 -0.60 -27.43
CA ARG A 209 23.25 0.24 -26.42
C ARG A 209 22.46 1.36 -27.07
N PHE A 210 22.99 1.97 -28.12
CA PHE A 210 22.27 3.02 -28.84
C PHE A 210 21.00 2.48 -29.51
N GLU A 211 21.08 1.30 -30.14
CA GLU A 211 19.90 0.63 -30.71
C GLU A 211 18.86 0.31 -29.63
N GLU A 212 19.28 -0.19 -28.47
CA GLU A 212 18.40 -0.44 -27.33
C GLU A 212 17.72 0.84 -26.82
N ILE A 213 18.46 1.95 -26.75
CA ILE A 213 17.90 3.27 -26.43
C ILE A 213 16.85 3.68 -27.47
N GLN A 214 17.11 3.53 -28.78
CA GLN A 214 16.15 3.86 -29.84
C GLN A 214 14.88 2.99 -29.78
N VAL A 215 15.04 1.69 -29.51
CA VAL A 215 13.91 0.76 -29.33
C VAL A 215 13.09 1.18 -28.11
N THR A 216 13.74 1.48 -26.99
CA THR A 216 13.07 1.91 -25.74
C THR A 216 12.33 3.23 -25.93
N VAL A 217 12.95 4.23 -26.57
CA VAL A 217 12.33 5.52 -26.88
C VAL A 217 11.07 5.34 -27.70
N ARG A 218 11.14 4.56 -28.79
CA ARG A 218 9.97 4.28 -29.65
C ARG A 218 8.88 3.54 -28.89
N ARG A 219 9.25 2.55 -28.06
CA ARG A 219 8.30 1.80 -27.22
C ARG A 219 7.56 2.72 -26.26
N LEU A 220 8.29 3.56 -25.51
CA LEU A 220 7.68 4.47 -24.53
C LEU A 220 6.80 5.52 -25.21
N PHE A 221 7.26 6.11 -26.31
CA PHE A 221 6.46 7.05 -27.08
C PHE A 221 5.17 6.39 -27.58
N ASN A 222 5.26 5.23 -28.23
CA ASN A 222 4.10 4.55 -28.80
C ASN A 222 3.14 4.01 -27.72
N ALA A 223 3.63 3.59 -26.56
CA ALA A 223 2.79 3.08 -25.49
C ALA A 223 1.99 4.19 -24.82
N TYR A 224 2.64 5.33 -24.53
CA TYR A 224 2.09 6.34 -23.63
C TYR A 224 1.76 7.68 -24.29
N LEU A 225 2.51 8.10 -25.31
CA LEU A 225 2.39 9.43 -25.90
C LEU A 225 1.70 9.43 -27.27
N ALA A 226 1.78 8.35 -28.04
CA ALA A 226 1.05 8.23 -29.29
C ALA A 226 -0.45 8.07 -29.01
N ASP A 227 -1.29 8.63 -29.87
CA ASP A 227 -2.74 8.49 -29.75
C ASP A 227 -3.15 7.04 -30.07
N ASN A 228 -3.37 6.26 -29.01
CA ASN A 228 -3.78 4.87 -29.11
C ASN A 228 -5.30 4.72 -28.91
N PRO A 229 -6.01 4.04 -29.83
CA PRO A 229 -7.45 3.79 -29.70
C PRO A 229 -7.82 2.86 -28.53
N SER A 230 -6.83 2.20 -27.91
CA SER A 230 -7.01 1.31 -26.75
C SER A 230 -7.11 2.05 -25.41
N GLY A 231 -7.04 3.39 -25.38
CA GLY A 231 -7.27 4.19 -24.16
C GLY A 231 -6.12 4.22 -23.16
N GLY A 232 -4.94 3.69 -23.52
CA GLY A 232 -3.76 3.60 -22.66
C GLY A 232 -2.81 4.80 -22.70
N THR A 233 -3.24 5.96 -23.20
CA THR A 233 -2.36 7.13 -23.38
C THR A 233 -2.26 7.99 -22.12
N ALA A 234 -1.08 8.59 -21.88
CA ALA A 234 -0.83 9.55 -20.81
C ALA A 234 -1.58 10.87 -21.06
N THR A 235 -2.79 10.96 -20.53
CA THR A 235 -3.72 12.09 -20.68
C THR A 235 -3.26 13.41 -20.04
N ALA A 236 -2.31 13.37 -19.11
CA ALA A 236 -1.79 14.59 -18.48
C ALA A 236 -0.79 15.35 -19.38
N VAL A 237 -0.28 14.71 -20.45
CA VAL A 237 0.67 15.31 -21.37
C VAL A 237 -0.07 15.98 -22.53
N PRO A 238 0.07 17.31 -22.73
CA PRO A 238 -0.58 18.02 -23.83
C PRO A 238 -0.05 17.59 -25.20
N ASP A 239 -0.89 17.71 -26.23
CA ASP A 239 -0.52 17.29 -27.59
C ASP A 239 0.66 18.05 -28.18
N ASP A 240 0.83 19.33 -27.84
CA ASP A 240 1.99 20.11 -28.28
C ASP A 240 3.30 19.57 -27.68
N THR A 241 3.27 19.10 -26.43
CA THR A 241 4.42 18.44 -25.80
C THR A 241 4.69 17.08 -26.43
N LYS A 242 3.66 16.30 -26.76
CA LYS A 242 3.82 15.03 -27.49
C LYS A 242 4.48 15.25 -28.85
N LYS A 243 4.04 16.27 -29.60
CA LYS A 243 4.62 16.65 -30.91
C LYS A 243 6.08 17.10 -30.79
N ASP A 244 6.42 17.91 -29.78
CA ASP A 244 7.80 18.32 -29.51
C ASP A 244 8.70 17.12 -29.20
N VAL A 245 8.25 16.19 -28.33
CA VAL A 245 8.98 14.96 -28.04
C VAL A 245 9.20 14.14 -29.33
N LEU A 246 8.18 13.97 -30.17
CA LEU A 246 8.31 13.26 -31.45
C LEU A 246 9.33 13.93 -32.38
N ALA A 247 9.27 15.26 -32.50
CA ALA A 247 10.20 16.03 -33.32
C ALA A 247 11.65 15.84 -32.84
N ARG A 248 11.88 15.84 -31.52
CA ARG A 248 13.21 15.57 -30.93
C ARG A 248 13.66 14.13 -31.17
N ILE A 249 12.77 13.15 -31.08
CA ILE A 249 13.09 11.75 -31.41
C ILE A 249 13.59 11.66 -32.86
N LEU A 250 12.87 12.27 -33.81
CA LEU A 250 13.25 12.26 -35.22
C LEU A 250 14.58 12.98 -35.48
N LEU A 251 14.81 14.13 -34.83
CA LEU A 251 16.07 14.86 -34.91
C LEU A 251 17.24 13.99 -34.42
N TYR A 252 17.07 13.30 -33.30
CA TYR A 252 18.16 12.56 -32.67
C TYR A 252 18.54 11.26 -33.41
N GLN A 253 17.71 10.78 -34.35
CA GLN A 253 18.05 9.65 -35.21
C GLN A 253 19.18 9.96 -36.21
N GLY A 254 19.35 11.24 -36.59
CA GLY A 254 20.38 11.68 -37.53
C GLY A 254 21.65 12.21 -36.86
N GLU A 255 21.71 12.23 -35.52
CA GLU A 255 22.77 12.90 -34.77
C GLU A 255 23.59 11.94 -33.91
N PRO A 256 24.87 12.28 -33.61
CA PRO A 256 25.69 11.47 -32.72
C PRO A 256 25.07 11.39 -31.33
N PHE A 257 25.15 10.21 -30.72
CA PHE A 257 24.60 9.97 -29.40
C PHE A 257 25.22 10.88 -28.34
N SER A 258 24.36 11.44 -27.50
CA SER A 258 24.76 12.31 -26.40
C SER A 258 23.91 12.00 -25.17
N PRO A 259 24.48 11.37 -24.13
CA PRO A 259 23.74 11.01 -22.92
C PRO A 259 22.97 12.19 -22.28
N PRO A 260 23.54 13.40 -22.12
CA PRO A 260 22.81 14.53 -21.56
C PRO A 260 21.56 14.93 -22.37
N ARG A 261 21.62 14.80 -23.71
CA ARG A 261 20.49 15.13 -24.59
C ARG A 261 19.39 14.10 -24.52
N TYR A 262 19.73 12.82 -24.47
CA TYR A 262 18.75 11.75 -24.32
C TYR A 262 18.10 11.77 -22.93
N ALA A 263 18.86 12.07 -21.88
CA ALA A 263 18.33 12.14 -20.51
C ALA A 263 17.21 13.19 -20.35
N THR A 264 17.18 14.21 -21.20
CA THR A 264 16.16 15.28 -21.18
C THR A 264 15.04 15.07 -22.20
N LEU A 265 15.07 14.00 -23.00
CA LEU A 265 14.12 13.75 -24.10
C LEU A 265 12.66 13.77 -23.64
N PHE A 266 12.35 13.08 -22.53
CA PHE A 266 11.00 12.99 -21.98
C PHE A 266 10.74 13.97 -20.82
N LYS A 267 11.70 14.82 -20.47
CA LYS A 267 11.64 15.65 -19.25
C LYS A 267 10.41 16.54 -19.21
N ALA A 268 10.12 17.27 -20.28
CA ALA A 268 8.95 18.14 -20.33
C ALA A 268 7.63 17.36 -20.15
N ALA A 269 7.51 16.19 -20.77
CA ALA A 269 6.35 15.30 -20.60
C ALA A 269 6.25 14.75 -19.16
N GLN A 270 7.37 14.34 -18.56
CA GLN A 270 7.41 13.92 -17.15
C GLN A 270 7.03 15.06 -16.20
N ASP A 271 7.45 16.31 -16.48
CA ASP A 271 7.10 17.47 -15.67
C ASP A 271 5.58 17.74 -15.70
N HIS A 272 4.90 17.49 -16.84
CA HIS A 272 3.45 17.58 -16.93
C HIS A 272 2.75 16.53 -16.06
N VAL A 273 3.20 15.27 -16.14
CA VAL A 273 2.69 14.19 -15.29
C VAL A 273 2.95 14.49 -13.82
N TRP A 274 4.16 14.91 -13.46
CA TRP A 274 4.52 15.24 -12.09
C TRP A 274 3.65 16.36 -11.53
N ARG A 275 3.48 17.46 -12.29
CA ARG A 275 2.59 18.56 -11.90
C ARG A 275 1.15 18.10 -11.71
N TRP A 276 0.66 17.25 -12.60
CA TRP A 276 -0.69 16.68 -12.50
C TRP A 276 -0.83 15.79 -11.24
N LEU A 277 0.12 14.89 -11.00
CA LEU A 277 0.15 14.05 -9.81
C LEU A 277 0.20 14.90 -8.53
N ALA A 278 1.09 15.88 -8.47
CA ALA A 278 1.28 16.71 -7.29
C ALA A 278 0.08 17.64 -6.99
N SER A 279 -0.54 18.22 -8.02
CA SER A 279 -1.60 19.21 -7.84
C SER A 279 -3.01 18.61 -7.79
N LYS A 280 -3.28 17.54 -8.54
CA LYS A 280 -4.63 16.96 -8.66
C LYS A 280 -4.79 15.62 -7.97
N ILE A 281 -3.74 14.79 -7.93
CA ILE A 281 -3.87 13.41 -7.42
C ILE A 281 -3.45 13.34 -5.95
N MET A 282 -2.26 13.82 -5.62
CA MET A 282 -1.68 13.68 -4.27
C MET A 282 -2.58 14.23 -3.17
N PRO A 283 -3.21 15.43 -3.28
CA PRO A 283 -4.08 15.93 -2.22
C PRO A 283 -5.32 15.05 -2.00
N ASN A 284 -5.86 14.46 -3.07
CA ASN A 284 -7.02 13.57 -2.95
C ASN A 284 -6.61 12.16 -2.48
N PHE A 285 -5.45 11.69 -2.92
CA PHE A 285 -4.86 10.44 -2.45
C PHE A 285 -4.58 10.50 -0.95
N GLN A 286 -3.98 11.57 -0.42
CA GLN A 286 -3.73 11.78 1.01
C GLN A 286 -4.99 11.69 1.88
N ASN A 287 -6.15 12.04 1.31
CA ASN A 287 -7.44 11.92 1.99
C ASN A 287 -8.08 10.53 1.85
N SER A 288 -7.61 9.70 0.94
CA SER A 288 -8.16 8.38 0.65
C SER A 288 -7.75 7.33 1.70
N MET A 289 -8.52 6.24 1.77
CA MET A 289 -8.17 5.08 2.61
C MET A 289 -6.94 4.34 2.11
N LEU A 290 -6.65 4.39 0.81
CA LEU A 290 -5.44 3.78 0.23
C LEU A 290 -4.17 4.45 0.76
N TYR A 291 -4.21 5.75 1.03
CA TYR A 291 -3.09 6.45 1.68
C TYR A 291 -2.93 6.02 3.14
N ILE A 292 -4.02 5.94 3.90
CA ILE A 292 -3.96 5.46 5.29
C ILE A 292 -3.35 4.07 5.34
N GLN A 293 -3.79 3.17 4.46
CA GLN A 293 -3.24 1.82 4.41
C GLN A 293 -1.75 1.81 4.05
N TRP A 294 -1.35 2.60 3.05
CA TRP A 294 0.05 2.73 2.69
C TRP A 294 0.90 3.20 3.89
N MET A 295 0.43 4.22 4.60
CA MET A 295 1.11 4.74 5.79
C MET A 295 1.23 3.69 6.88
N VAL A 296 0.16 2.94 7.16
CA VAL A 296 0.18 1.85 8.15
C VAL A 296 1.17 0.75 7.77
N GLU A 297 1.28 0.40 6.49
CA GLU A 297 2.28 -0.57 6.04
C GLU A 297 3.70 -0.02 6.17
N VAL A 298 3.95 1.24 5.82
CA VAL A 298 5.26 1.86 6.00
C VAL A 298 5.66 1.88 7.47
N GLU A 299 4.76 2.32 8.35
CA GLU A 299 4.98 2.32 9.81
C GLU A 299 5.25 0.91 10.33
N ARG A 300 4.49 -0.09 9.89
CA ARG A 300 4.71 -1.49 10.27
C ARG A 300 6.09 -1.99 9.84
N VAL A 301 6.52 -1.65 8.63
CA VAL A 301 7.84 -2.05 8.10
C VAL A 301 8.97 -1.35 8.84
N LEU A 302 8.77 -0.11 9.27
CA LEU A 302 9.74 0.62 10.09
C LEU A 302 9.79 0.09 11.54
N ALA A 303 8.65 -0.35 12.07
CA ALA A 303 8.54 -0.85 13.44
C ALA A 303 9.08 -2.27 13.65
N ASP A 304 9.15 -3.10 12.60
CA ASP A 304 9.67 -4.47 12.69
C ASP A 304 11.07 -4.57 12.03
N PRO A 305 12.17 -4.72 12.81
CA PRO A 305 13.53 -4.78 12.28
C PRO A 305 13.84 -5.99 11.38
N HIS A 306 13.05 -7.06 11.48
CA HIS A 306 13.18 -8.26 10.65
C HIS A 306 12.44 -8.10 9.32
N LEU A 307 11.24 -7.52 9.37
CA LEU A 307 10.51 -7.09 8.18
C LEU A 307 11.23 -5.94 7.47
N HIS A 308 11.86 -5.01 8.20
CA HIS A 308 12.69 -3.95 7.64
C HIS A 308 13.88 -4.53 6.85
N ARG A 309 14.63 -5.46 7.44
CA ARG A 309 15.72 -6.18 6.75
C ARG A 309 15.22 -7.01 5.57
N ALA A 310 14.05 -7.64 5.68
CA ALA A 310 13.42 -8.33 4.56
C ALA A 310 13.01 -7.34 3.45
N TYR A 311 12.46 -6.18 3.80
CA TYR A 311 12.09 -5.11 2.87
C TYR A 311 13.31 -4.49 2.18
N GLU A 312 14.40 -4.25 2.91
CA GLU A 312 15.69 -3.83 2.34
C GLU A 312 16.25 -4.91 1.40
N SER A 313 16.07 -6.19 1.72
CA SER A 313 16.53 -7.30 0.88
C SER A 313 15.65 -7.53 -0.36
N VAL A 314 14.34 -7.22 -0.30
CA VAL A 314 13.37 -7.31 -1.42
C VAL A 314 13.36 -6.05 -2.29
N ALA A 315 13.95 -4.94 -1.82
CA ALA A 315 14.32 -3.82 -2.67
C ALA A 315 15.43 -4.18 -3.69
N SER A 316 16.01 -5.39 -3.59
CA SER A 316 16.72 -6.04 -4.70
C SER A 316 15.77 -6.91 -5.54
N PRO A 317 15.92 -6.97 -6.87
CA PRO A 317 14.83 -7.18 -7.83
C PRO A 317 14.29 -8.63 -7.97
N SER A 318 14.27 -9.44 -6.92
CA SER A 318 14.03 -10.87 -7.06
C SER A 318 13.40 -11.54 -5.84
N SER A 319 12.06 -11.42 -5.67
CA SER A 319 11.18 -12.50 -5.18
C SER A 319 9.72 -12.01 -4.96
N PRO A 320 8.68 -12.75 -5.39
CA PRO A 320 7.30 -12.50 -5.02
C PRO A 320 6.93 -13.28 -3.74
N HIS A 321 6.48 -12.60 -2.68
CA HIS A 321 5.90 -13.27 -1.50
C HIS A 321 4.37 -13.12 -1.45
N GLN A 322 3.69 -14.26 -1.31
CA GLN A 322 2.27 -14.35 -0.99
C GLN A 322 2.00 -13.91 0.47
N PRO A 323 0.86 -13.27 0.77
CA PRO A 323 0.50 -12.91 2.13
C PRO A 323 0.23 -14.16 2.99
N LEU A 324 0.68 -14.12 4.25
CA LEU A 324 0.51 -15.19 5.24
C LEU A 324 -0.96 -15.29 5.71
N LYS A 325 -1.43 -16.53 5.88
CA LYS A 325 -2.74 -16.86 6.48
C LYS A 325 -2.85 -16.28 7.89
N GLY A 326 -3.97 -15.60 8.19
CA GLY A 326 -4.23 -14.97 9.50
C GLY A 326 -4.32 -13.44 9.47
N THR A 327 -4.04 -12.83 8.32
CA THR A 327 -4.25 -11.39 8.09
C THR A 327 -5.75 -11.06 8.06
N LEU A 328 -6.18 -10.03 8.80
CA LEU A 328 -7.54 -9.50 8.76
C LEU A 328 -7.86 -8.98 7.35
N VAL A 329 -8.89 -9.58 6.75
CA VAL A 329 -9.36 -9.37 5.37
C VAL A 329 -10.71 -8.67 5.45
N LEU A 330 -10.79 -7.40 5.05
CA LEU A 330 -12.05 -6.70 4.81
C LEU A 330 -12.20 -6.49 3.30
N PRO A 331 -13.17 -7.14 2.64
CA PRO A 331 -13.61 -6.68 1.34
C PRO A 331 -14.31 -5.34 1.56
N LEU A 332 -13.75 -4.26 1.03
CA LEU A 332 -14.47 -2.99 0.99
C LEU A 332 -15.77 -3.23 0.20
N PRO A 333 -16.93 -2.83 0.73
CA PRO A 333 -18.16 -2.91 -0.04
C PRO A 333 -17.96 -2.08 -1.32
N TYR A 334 -18.35 -2.65 -2.46
CA TYR A 334 -18.66 -1.88 -3.66
C TYR A 334 -19.51 -0.69 -3.21
N ALA A 335 -18.92 0.51 -3.15
CA ALA A 335 -19.67 1.73 -2.99
C ALA A 335 -20.44 1.94 -4.30
N SER A 336 -21.55 1.20 -4.43
CA SER A 336 -22.66 1.59 -5.27
C SER A 336 -23.11 2.92 -4.72
N ASN A 337 -22.74 4.00 -5.40
CA ASN A 337 -23.35 5.31 -5.24
C ASN A 337 -24.87 5.13 -5.38
N ARG A 338 -25.59 4.99 -4.26
CA ARG A 338 -26.95 5.47 -4.15
C ARG A 338 -26.91 6.78 -3.38
N LEU A 339 -26.61 7.83 -4.14
CA LEU A 339 -27.17 9.14 -3.83
C LEU A 339 -28.70 8.97 -3.69
N PRO A 340 -29.34 9.60 -2.68
CA PRO A 340 -30.79 9.56 -2.54
C PRO A 340 -31.45 10.11 -3.81
N SER A 341 -32.42 9.37 -4.35
CA SER A 341 -33.14 9.77 -5.56
C SER A 341 -33.88 11.08 -5.32
N SER A 342 -33.36 12.16 -5.88
CA SER A 342 -34.10 13.41 -6.06
C SER A 342 -35.27 13.15 -7.00
N SER A 343 -36.47 13.23 -6.43
CA SER A 343 -37.77 13.59 -7.01
C SER A 343 -37.96 13.48 -8.54
N LYS A 344 -38.93 12.63 -8.90
CA LYS A 344 -39.60 12.51 -10.20
C LYS A 344 -39.81 13.86 -10.91
N PRO A 345 -39.71 13.91 -12.25
CA PRO A 345 -40.25 15.02 -13.03
C PRO A 345 -41.79 14.95 -13.00
N HIS A 346 -42.43 16.02 -12.54
CA HIS A 346 -43.86 16.21 -12.73
C HIS A 346 -44.18 16.39 -14.22
N PRO A 347 -45.29 15.84 -14.73
CA PRO A 347 -45.75 16.11 -16.08
C PRO A 347 -46.38 17.51 -16.15
N HIS A 348 -46.10 18.22 -17.24
CA HIS A 348 -46.78 19.46 -17.61
C HIS A 348 -48.31 19.35 -17.53
N PRO A 349 -48.98 20.45 -17.17
CA PRO A 349 -49.79 21.10 -18.20
C PRO A 349 -49.59 22.62 -18.19
N PRO A 350 -49.76 23.28 -19.35
CA PRO A 350 -50.62 24.46 -19.30
C PRO A 350 -51.46 24.59 -20.57
N PHE A 351 -52.79 24.51 -20.44
CA PHE A 351 -53.71 25.15 -21.38
C PHE A 351 -55.06 25.40 -20.70
N ARG A 352 -55.26 26.64 -20.23
CA ARG A 352 -56.29 27.53 -20.80
C ARG A 352 -56.15 28.97 -20.24
N PRO A 353 -56.37 30.00 -21.08
CA PRO A 353 -56.38 31.40 -20.70
C PRO A 353 -57.79 31.88 -20.34
N THR A 354 -57.88 32.94 -19.55
CA THR A 354 -58.99 33.91 -19.44
C THR A 354 -58.39 35.08 -18.64
N PHE A 355 -58.45 36.35 -19.03
CA PHE A 355 -59.58 37.14 -19.54
C PHE A 355 -59.08 38.32 -20.39
N ALA A 356 -59.75 38.57 -21.52
CA ALA A 356 -60.38 39.83 -21.94
C ALA A 356 -61.06 39.59 -23.29
#